data_AF-A0A7N6BPS0-F1
#
_entry.id   AF-A0A7N6BPS0-F1
#
_cell.length_a   1.000
_cell.length_b   1.000
_cell.length_c   1.000
_cell.angle_alpha   90.00
_cell.angle_beta   90.00
_cell.angle_gamma   90.00
#
_symmetry.space_group_name_H-M   'P 1'
#
loop_
_entity.id
_entity.type
_entity.pdbx_description
1 polymer ?
#
loop_
_entity_poly.entity_id
_entity_poly.type
_entity_poly.pdbx_seq_one_letter_code
_entity_poly.pdbx_strand_id
1 'polypeptide(L)'
;CGIDAVTYLSFQRHIISLMTVVCLLSLAVILPVNFSGNLLGILVDNLLWLHCIFALVYFIITLLCMAHHSIRLEYREDEKVCPCCFRGWSEAYPSCTVTDIRFCFDVRKLMMLDLERRKAMKGRLYFASKAQKEGKIMIKTHPCAQIFCCDICGFEKVDAEQYYSELEEKRTDEFNAEKNRIAMKRLGIAFVTFRDERMTAVIVKDYSCAYCRRRPQQSSITTVLQSHKWGVSYAPAPSDIIWENLSVCGSRWWLRCVLLNILLFLLLFFLTTPAIIVNTMDKFNVTRPVESLRSPVITQFFPTLLLWAFSVLLPFIVYYSAFFESHWTRSGENQVTMHKCFLLLVFMVIILPSLGLSSLDLFFTWLFDVNFLDEKDVKFQCVFLPDNGAFFVNYVITSSLIGTSMELLRIPALTVYALRLCFAKSQAERIHVKRSQAYEFQFGLEYAWTMCIVAVSMTYSITCPIIMPFGLLYVILKHMVDRYNIYYAYVPTKLNQRIHRAAISQVIVAPILCMFWLLFFSVLRLGILSLLFLRGYSFSTCYVLCKVQGDTTVVLSPYRHKVQCIPLPSSL
;
A
#
# COMPACT_ATOMS: atom_id res chain seq x y z
N CYS A 1 6.54 -10.90 -17.90
CA CYS A 1 5.73 -10.49 -16.73
C CYS A 1 5.52 -11.71 -15.85
N GLY A 2 5.70 -11.60 -14.52
CA GLY A 2 5.60 -12.73 -13.58
C GLY A 2 4.18 -13.26 -13.38
N ILE A 3 4.01 -14.31 -12.57
CA ILE A 3 2.72 -14.95 -12.28
C ILE A 3 1.76 -13.97 -11.58
N ASP A 4 2.25 -13.15 -10.65
CA ASP A 4 1.42 -12.19 -9.90
C ASP A 4 0.78 -11.12 -10.77
N ALA A 5 1.48 -10.70 -11.83
CA ALA A 5 0.93 -9.81 -12.84
C ALA A 5 -0.24 -10.45 -13.60
N VAL A 6 -0.15 -11.74 -13.93
CA VAL A 6 -1.25 -12.48 -14.57
C VAL A 6 -2.43 -12.60 -13.63
N THR A 7 -2.18 -12.89 -12.34
CA THR A 7 -3.21 -12.95 -11.30
C THR A 7 -3.90 -11.61 -11.09
N TYR A 8 -3.14 -10.51 -11.06
CA TYR A 8 -3.66 -9.14 -11.01
C TYR A 8 -4.56 -8.80 -12.20
N LEU A 9 -4.12 -9.07 -13.42
CA LEU A 9 -4.91 -8.84 -14.63
C LEU A 9 -6.14 -9.77 -14.70
N SER A 10 -6.03 -11.00 -14.18
CA SER A 10 -7.15 -11.92 -14.05
C SER A 10 -8.19 -11.40 -13.07
N PHE A 11 -7.75 -10.88 -11.93
CA PHE A 11 -8.62 -10.24 -10.95
C PHE A 11 -9.39 -9.06 -11.57
N GLN A 12 -8.72 -8.18 -12.31
CA GLN A 12 -9.39 -7.07 -13.01
C GLN A 12 -10.47 -7.55 -13.99
N ARG A 13 -10.25 -8.64 -14.73
CA ARG A 13 -11.28 -9.21 -15.62
C ARG A 13 -12.53 -9.68 -14.86
N HIS A 14 -12.36 -10.24 -13.67
CA HIS A 14 -13.50 -10.63 -12.83
C HIS A 14 -14.26 -9.41 -12.32
N ILE A 15 -13.55 -8.33 -11.96
CA ILE A 15 -14.16 -7.05 -11.60
C ILE A 15 -14.92 -6.43 -12.79
N ILE A 16 -14.37 -6.48 -14.01
CA ILE A 16 -15.08 -6.02 -15.22
C ILE A 16 -16.39 -6.78 -15.36
N SER A 17 -16.35 -8.12 -15.28
CA SER A 17 -17.56 -8.94 -15.38
C SER A 17 -18.58 -8.61 -14.28
N LEU A 18 -18.14 -8.42 -13.04
CA LEU A 18 -19.00 -8.02 -11.93
C LEU A 18 -19.65 -6.66 -12.19
N MET A 19 -18.84 -5.65 -12.55
CA MET A 19 -19.30 -4.30 -12.84
C MET A 19 -20.26 -4.25 -14.03
N THR A 20 -20.05 -5.08 -15.07
CA THR A 20 -20.99 -5.20 -16.19
C THR A 20 -22.35 -5.70 -15.74
N VAL A 21 -22.40 -6.76 -14.93
CA VAL A 21 -23.67 -7.31 -14.43
C VAL A 21 -24.41 -6.28 -13.56
N VAL A 22 -23.70 -5.66 -12.61
CA VAL A 22 -24.28 -4.61 -11.74
C VAL A 22 -24.74 -3.41 -12.57
N CYS A 23 -23.97 -2.98 -13.57
CA CYS A 23 -24.32 -1.88 -14.47
C CYS A 23 -25.62 -2.17 -15.23
N LEU A 24 -25.75 -3.37 -15.81
CA LEU A 24 -26.97 -3.78 -16.51
C LEU A 24 -28.19 -3.77 -15.59
N LEU A 25 -28.07 -4.32 -14.37
CA LEU A 25 -29.17 -4.32 -13.39
C LEU A 25 -29.54 -2.90 -12.92
N SER A 26 -28.54 -2.06 -12.65
CA SER A 26 -28.72 -0.67 -12.24
C SER A 26 -29.41 0.17 -13.32
N LEU A 27 -29.02 0.03 -14.59
CA LEU A 27 -29.64 0.80 -15.68
C LEU A 27 -30.98 0.25 -16.14
N ALA A 28 -31.17 -1.08 -16.15
CA ALA A 28 -32.39 -1.68 -16.66
C ALA A 28 -33.56 -1.61 -15.66
N VAL A 29 -33.26 -1.69 -14.35
CA VAL A 29 -34.30 -1.75 -13.31
C VAL A 29 -34.28 -0.50 -12.44
N ILE A 30 -33.14 -0.18 -11.83
CA ILE A 30 -33.08 0.88 -10.81
C ILE A 30 -33.27 2.26 -11.43
N LEU A 31 -32.67 2.52 -12.59
CA LEU A 31 -32.76 3.83 -13.26
C LEU A 31 -34.21 4.20 -13.63
N PRO A 32 -35.01 3.37 -14.35
CA PRO A 32 -36.41 3.66 -14.62
C PRO A 32 -37.24 3.84 -13.35
N VAL A 33 -36.99 3.02 -12.33
CA VAL A 33 -37.67 3.11 -11.03
C VAL A 33 -37.39 4.46 -10.37
N ASN A 34 -36.14 4.92 -10.36
CA ASN A 34 -35.78 6.22 -9.80
C ASN A 34 -36.39 7.39 -10.59
N PHE A 35 -36.50 7.28 -11.91
CA PHE A 35 -37.13 8.29 -12.76
C PHE A 35 -38.67 8.31 -12.68
N SER A 36 -39.30 7.21 -12.26
CA SER A 36 -40.75 7.12 -12.08
C SER A 36 -41.29 7.83 -10.83
N GLY A 37 -40.39 8.25 -9.92
CA GLY A 37 -40.72 9.10 -8.77
C GLY A 37 -40.92 10.58 -9.15
N ASN A 38 -41.63 11.34 -8.31
CA ASN A 38 -41.80 12.78 -8.52
C ASN A 38 -40.45 13.51 -8.66
N LEU A 39 -40.44 14.59 -9.46
CA LEU A 39 -39.33 15.36 -10.06
C LEU A 39 -38.09 15.72 -9.20
N LEU A 40 -38.09 15.41 -7.90
CA LEU A 40 -36.99 15.69 -6.97
C LEU A 40 -35.94 14.57 -6.86
N GLY A 41 -36.03 13.50 -7.68
CA GLY A 41 -35.00 12.46 -7.74
C GLY A 41 -34.81 11.71 -6.42
N ILE A 42 -35.89 11.63 -5.64
CA ILE A 42 -35.90 11.06 -4.31
C ILE A 42 -36.47 9.63 -4.40
N LEU A 43 -35.71 8.69 -3.83
CA LEU A 43 -36.16 7.36 -3.43
C LEU A 43 -37.60 7.45 -2.90
N VAL A 44 -38.58 7.00 -3.70
CA VAL A 44 -39.99 7.04 -3.30
C VAL A 44 -40.13 6.08 -2.12
N ASP A 45 -40.67 6.55 -0.99
CA ASP A 45 -40.75 5.75 0.24
C ASP A 45 -41.46 4.39 0.03
N ASN A 46 -42.30 4.28 -1.01
CA ASN A 46 -42.99 3.05 -1.43
C ASN A 46 -42.11 2.03 -2.20
N LEU A 47 -40.91 2.41 -2.64
CA LEU A 47 -40.01 1.57 -3.47
C LEU A 47 -38.69 1.24 -2.77
N LEU A 48 -38.50 1.67 -1.51
CA LEU A 48 -37.31 1.34 -0.70
C LEU A 48 -37.05 -0.17 -0.58
N TRP A 49 -38.11 -0.98 -0.51
CA TRP A 49 -38.00 -2.44 -0.45
C TRP A 49 -37.28 -3.02 -1.68
N LEU A 50 -37.50 -2.45 -2.86
CA LEU A 50 -36.85 -2.87 -4.11
C LEU A 50 -35.35 -2.55 -4.03
N HIS A 51 -34.98 -1.35 -3.58
CA HIS A 51 -33.59 -0.95 -3.40
C HIS A 51 -32.86 -1.87 -2.41
N CYS A 52 -33.49 -2.27 -1.31
CA CYS A 52 -32.94 -3.22 -0.36
C CYS A 52 -32.72 -4.61 -0.96
N ILE A 53 -33.66 -5.12 -1.78
CA ILE A 53 -33.50 -6.40 -2.48
C ILE A 53 -32.33 -6.33 -3.45
N PHE A 54 -32.24 -5.27 -4.26
CA PHE A 54 -31.14 -5.12 -5.22
C PHE A 54 -29.78 -4.97 -4.52
N ALA A 55 -29.70 -4.29 -3.39
CA ALA A 55 -28.48 -4.23 -2.57
C ALA A 55 -28.03 -5.62 -2.11
N LEU A 56 -28.97 -6.46 -1.67
CA LEU A 56 -28.69 -7.86 -1.29
C LEU A 56 -28.26 -8.70 -2.50
N VAL A 57 -28.93 -8.53 -3.65
CA VAL A 57 -28.55 -9.20 -4.90
C VAL A 57 -27.13 -8.81 -5.32
N TYR A 58 -26.78 -7.53 -5.25
CA TYR A 58 -25.44 -7.02 -5.56
C TYR A 58 -24.37 -7.61 -4.65
N PHE A 59 -24.66 -7.77 -3.36
CA PHE A 59 -23.77 -8.45 -2.43
C PHE A 59 -23.61 -9.93 -2.75
N ILE A 60 -24.70 -10.66 -3.01
CA ILE A 60 -24.65 -12.08 -3.36
C ILE A 60 -23.84 -12.30 -4.64
N ILE A 61 -24.12 -11.53 -5.69
CA ILE A 61 -23.38 -11.60 -6.97
C ILE A 61 -21.89 -11.31 -6.74
N THR A 62 -21.57 -10.27 -5.96
CA THR A 62 -20.18 -9.93 -5.61
C THR A 62 -19.50 -11.08 -4.87
N LEU A 63 -20.15 -11.64 -3.86
CA LEU A 63 -19.63 -12.75 -3.07
C LEU A 63 -19.39 -13.99 -3.93
N LEU A 64 -20.33 -14.36 -4.80
CA LEU A 64 -20.20 -15.51 -5.70
C LEU A 64 -19.07 -15.30 -6.72
N CYS A 65 -18.98 -14.11 -7.32
CA CYS A 65 -17.91 -13.76 -8.26
C CYS A 65 -16.52 -13.84 -7.59
N MET A 66 -16.41 -13.25 -6.39
CA MET A 66 -15.19 -13.25 -5.60
C MET A 66 -14.81 -14.63 -5.07
N ALA A 67 -15.78 -15.44 -4.66
CA ALA A 67 -15.56 -16.83 -4.25
C ALA A 67 -15.05 -17.68 -5.42
N HIS A 68 -15.66 -17.55 -6.60
CA HIS A 68 -15.21 -18.23 -7.81
C HIS A 68 -13.77 -17.83 -8.20
N HIS A 69 -13.43 -16.54 -8.12
CA HIS A 69 -12.07 -16.08 -8.35
C HIS A 69 -11.09 -16.64 -7.30
N SER A 70 -11.49 -16.66 -6.03
CA SER A 70 -10.69 -17.20 -4.93
C SER A 70 -10.35 -18.68 -5.09
N ILE A 71 -11.24 -19.48 -5.69
CA ILE A 71 -11.00 -20.92 -5.93
C ILE A 71 -9.96 -21.12 -7.04
N ARG A 72 -9.94 -20.24 -8.05
CA ARG A 72 -9.00 -20.31 -9.19
C ARG A 72 -7.59 -19.79 -8.89
N LEU A 73 -7.38 -19.19 -7.72
CA LEU A 73 -6.05 -18.87 -7.22
C LEU A 73 -5.35 -20.17 -6.83
N GLU A 74 -4.70 -20.83 -7.80
CA GLU A 74 -3.87 -22.02 -7.57
C GLU A 74 -2.85 -21.74 -6.48
N TYR A 75 -2.97 -22.44 -5.35
CA TYR A 75 -2.02 -22.35 -4.25
C TYR A 75 -0.75 -23.10 -4.64
N ARG A 76 0.26 -22.37 -5.11
CA ARG A 76 1.60 -22.92 -5.31
C ARG A 76 2.43 -22.51 -4.11
N GLU A 77 2.69 -23.46 -3.21
CA GLU A 77 3.62 -23.26 -2.10
C GLU A 77 5.02 -23.05 -2.68
N ASP A 78 5.40 -21.81 -2.91
CA ASP A 78 6.76 -21.48 -3.31
C ASP A 78 7.77 -21.83 -2.19
N GLU A 79 8.96 -22.22 -2.65
CA GLU A 79 9.97 -23.07 -2.02
C GLU A 79 10.36 -22.80 -0.56
N LYS A 80 10.73 -23.91 0.08
CA LYS A 80 10.59 -24.18 1.51
C LYS A 80 11.92 -24.09 2.24
N VAL A 81 12.04 -23.08 3.08
CA VAL A 81 13.18 -22.94 4.00
C VAL A 81 12.62 -22.44 5.34
N CYS A 82 13.11 -22.97 6.45
CA CYS A 82 12.58 -22.63 7.77
C CYS A 82 13.51 -21.64 8.50
N PRO A 83 13.04 -20.52 9.08
CA PRO A 83 13.87 -19.61 9.84
C PRO A 83 14.12 -20.16 11.26
N CYS A 84 15.19 -20.93 11.49
CA CYS A 84 15.55 -21.46 12.81
C CYS A 84 17.06 -21.61 13.03
N CYS A 85 17.52 -21.34 14.25
CA CYS A 85 18.94 -21.51 14.66
C CYS A 85 19.28 -22.99 14.90
N PHE A 86 20.57 -23.41 14.87
CA PHE A 86 20.85 -24.84 14.87
C PHE A 86 22.13 -25.40 15.53
N ARG A 87 21.93 -26.48 16.32
CA ARG A 87 22.79 -27.69 16.47
C ARG A 87 22.10 -28.98 17.05
N GLY A 88 20.76 -29.11 17.11
CA GLY A 88 20.06 -30.22 17.85
C GLY A 88 18.77 -30.88 17.26
N TRP A 89 18.38 -30.58 16.03
CA TRP A 89 17.19 -31.11 15.32
C TRP A 89 17.42 -32.49 14.72
N SER A 90 18.66 -32.89 14.42
CA SER A 90 18.93 -34.29 14.09
C SER A 90 18.57 -35.19 15.28
N GLU A 91 18.70 -34.66 16.50
CA GLU A 91 18.28 -35.32 17.73
C GLU A 91 16.77 -35.17 17.99
N ALA A 92 16.20 -33.96 17.81
CA ALA A 92 14.75 -33.74 18.02
C ALA A 92 13.85 -34.36 16.92
N TYR A 93 14.36 -34.50 15.70
CA TYR A 93 13.65 -35.00 14.52
C TYR A 93 14.56 -35.94 13.72
N PRO A 94 14.81 -37.17 14.21
CA PRO A 94 15.70 -38.12 13.54
C PRO A 94 15.23 -38.54 12.14
N SER A 95 13.94 -38.37 11.84
CA SER A 95 13.35 -38.61 10.52
C SER A 95 13.55 -37.46 9.51
N CYS A 96 14.08 -36.31 9.94
CA CYS A 96 14.23 -35.12 9.11
C CYS A 96 15.71 -34.85 8.80
N THR A 97 16.09 -34.95 7.52
CA THR A 97 17.45 -34.63 7.09
C THR A 97 17.57 -33.17 6.64
N VAL A 98 18.43 -32.43 7.34
CA VAL A 98 18.82 -31.05 6.99
C VAL A 98 19.88 -31.07 5.89
N THR A 99 19.70 -30.28 4.84
CA THR A 99 20.64 -30.19 3.71
C THR A 99 21.57 -28.98 3.82
N ASP A 100 21.04 -27.81 4.18
CA ASP A 100 21.81 -26.57 4.29
C ASP A 100 21.28 -25.68 5.41
N ILE A 101 22.18 -24.91 6.04
CA ILE A 101 21.83 -23.93 7.07
C ILE A 101 22.58 -22.63 6.77
N ARG A 102 21.84 -21.55 6.59
CA ARG A 102 22.36 -20.21 6.29
C ARG A 102 21.97 -19.22 7.36
N PHE A 103 22.95 -18.76 8.13
CA PHE A 103 22.74 -17.68 9.09
C PHE A 103 22.57 -16.33 8.40
N CYS A 104 21.67 -15.51 8.92
CA CYS A 104 21.46 -14.15 8.43
C CYS A 104 22.36 -13.16 9.19
N PHE A 105 22.79 -12.12 8.49
CA PHE A 105 23.64 -11.05 9.03
C PHE A 105 23.09 -9.69 8.64
N ASP A 106 23.45 -8.64 9.39
CA ASP A 106 23.14 -7.27 8.99
C ASP A 106 24.02 -6.85 7.80
N VAL A 107 23.43 -6.92 6.60
CA VAL A 107 24.11 -6.63 5.33
C VAL A 107 23.73 -5.27 4.74
N ARG A 108 22.89 -4.47 5.42
CA ARG A 108 22.36 -3.21 4.84
C ARG A 108 23.45 -2.26 4.36
N LYS A 109 24.44 -2.01 5.22
CA LYS A 109 25.58 -1.13 4.89
C LYS A 109 26.47 -1.74 3.80
N LEU A 110 26.68 -3.06 3.83
CA LEU A 110 27.46 -3.77 2.83
C LEU A 110 26.82 -3.67 1.44
N MET A 111 25.51 -3.89 1.33
CA MET A 111 24.76 -3.78 0.08
C MET A 111 24.82 -2.37 -0.50
N MET A 112 24.69 -1.35 0.35
CA MET A 112 24.86 0.06 -0.06
C MET A 112 26.25 0.32 -0.62
N LEU A 113 27.31 -0.13 0.08
CA LEU A 113 28.70 0.03 -0.37
C LEU A 113 28.96 -0.74 -1.68
N ASP A 114 28.43 -1.95 -1.85
CA ASP A 114 28.58 -2.71 -3.10
C ASP A 114 27.89 -2.01 -4.27
N LEU A 115 26.71 -1.41 -4.05
CA LEU A 115 26.02 -0.62 -5.06
C LEU A 115 26.84 0.60 -5.48
N GLU A 116 27.40 1.35 -4.53
CA GLU A 116 28.26 2.50 -4.80
C GLU A 116 29.56 2.09 -5.51
N ARG A 117 30.21 1.01 -5.06
CA ARG A 117 31.41 0.45 -5.67
C ARG A 117 31.15 0.05 -7.13
N ARG A 118 30.05 -0.65 -7.43
CA ARG A 118 29.66 -1.02 -8.81
C ARG A 118 29.37 0.21 -9.67
N LYS A 119 28.81 1.29 -9.10
CA LYS A 119 28.60 2.55 -9.82
C LYS A 119 29.94 3.20 -10.16
N ALA A 120 30.89 3.25 -9.23
CA ALA A 120 32.23 3.77 -9.45
C ALA A 120 32.99 2.97 -10.52
N MET A 121 33.00 1.64 -10.40
CA MET A 121 33.62 0.71 -11.37
C MET A 121 33.08 0.93 -12.80
N LYS A 122 31.75 1.05 -12.95
CA LYS A 122 31.13 1.33 -14.25
C LYS A 122 31.51 2.71 -14.78
N GLY A 123 31.64 3.70 -13.89
CA GLY A 123 32.14 5.03 -14.23
C GLY A 123 33.56 4.97 -14.79
N ARG A 124 34.47 4.29 -14.08
CA ARG A 124 35.86 4.10 -14.52
C ARG A 124 35.94 3.41 -15.88
N LEU A 125 35.26 2.27 -16.05
CA LEU A 125 35.25 1.53 -17.32
C LEU A 125 34.75 2.38 -18.50
N TYR A 126 33.73 3.20 -18.26
CA TYR A 126 33.22 4.12 -19.28
C TYR A 126 34.25 5.17 -19.67
N PHE A 127 34.87 5.85 -18.70
CA PHE A 127 35.84 6.90 -18.99
C PHE A 127 37.17 6.35 -19.52
N ALA A 128 37.64 5.19 -19.07
CA ALA A 128 38.82 4.52 -19.63
C ALA A 128 38.62 4.18 -21.12
N SER A 129 37.47 3.59 -21.47
CA SER A 129 37.12 3.29 -22.88
C SER A 129 37.04 4.56 -23.73
N LYS A 130 36.57 5.67 -23.15
CA LYS A 130 36.44 6.94 -23.85
C LYS A 130 37.79 7.65 -23.98
N ALA A 131 38.65 7.55 -22.95
CA ALA A 131 39.98 8.12 -22.94
C ALA A 131 40.90 7.48 -23.98
N GLN A 132 40.74 6.18 -24.25
CA GLN A 132 41.44 5.48 -25.35
C GLN A 132 41.12 6.06 -26.73
N LYS A 133 39.94 6.68 -26.92
CA LYS A 133 39.49 7.20 -28.22
C LYS A 133 39.70 8.70 -28.37
N GLU A 134 39.41 9.46 -27.32
CA GLU A 134 39.34 10.94 -27.35
C GLU A 134 40.44 11.60 -26.50
N GLY A 135 41.30 10.82 -25.84
CA GLY A 135 42.27 11.33 -24.87
C GLY A 135 41.65 11.65 -23.50
N LYS A 136 42.42 12.30 -22.63
CA LYS A 136 42.01 12.56 -21.24
C LYS A 136 40.77 13.45 -21.17
N ILE A 137 39.79 13.04 -20.36
CA ILE A 137 38.51 13.73 -20.21
C ILE A 137 38.42 14.35 -18.82
N MET A 138 38.25 15.67 -18.79
CA MET A 138 38.11 16.41 -17.56
C MET A 138 36.62 16.56 -17.16
N ILE A 139 36.29 16.26 -15.91
CA ILE A 139 34.93 16.41 -15.35
C ILE A 139 34.91 17.40 -14.19
N LYS A 140 33.77 18.07 -13.98
CA LYS A 140 33.49 18.89 -12.79
C LYS A 140 32.73 18.01 -11.79
N THR A 141 33.20 17.91 -10.54
CA THR A 141 32.62 17.00 -9.53
C THR A 141 31.52 17.65 -8.68
N HIS A 142 31.50 18.98 -8.61
CA HIS A 142 30.60 19.71 -7.73
C HIS A 142 29.15 19.72 -8.26
N PRO A 143 28.13 19.38 -7.44
CA PRO A 143 26.73 19.34 -7.88
C PRO A 143 26.23 20.65 -8.51
N CYS A 144 26.62 21.79 -7.95
CA CYS A 144 26.24 23.11 -8.46
C CYS A 144 26.85 23.45 -9.83
N ALA A 145 27.93 22.75 -10.23
CA ALA A 145 28.57 22.96 -11.53
C ALA A 145 27.66 22.57 -12.71
N GLN A 146 26.72 21.67 -12.47
CA GLN A 146 25.80 21.16 -13.49
C GLN A 146 24.50 21.99 -13.58
N ILE A 147 24.09 22.61 -12.47
CA ILE A 147 22.86 23.40 -12.39
C ILE A 147 23.09 24.81 -12.92
N PHE A 148 24.18 25.45 -12.50
CA PHE A 148 24.43 26.84 -12.83
C PHE A 148 25.14 27.04 -14.16
N CYS A 149 25.59 25.97 -14.84
CA CYS A 149 26.27 25.99 -16.15
C CYS A 149 27.27 27.15 -16.34
N CYS A 150 27.84 27.67 -15.25
CA CYS A 150 28.57 28.91 -15.26
C CYS A 150 30.06 28.58 -15.13
N ASP A 151 30.82 28.90 -16.17
CA ASP A 151 32.27 28.73 -16.18
C ASP A 151 32.99 29.72 -15.26
N ILE A 152 32.28 30.75 -14.78
CA ILE A 152 32.80 31.79 -13.86
C ILE A 152 32.91 31.25 -12.42
N CYS A 153 32.18 30.18 -12.06
CA CYS A 153 32.14 29.66 -10.69
C CYS A 153 33.40 28.88 -10.25
N GLY A 154 34.45 28.81 -11.07
CA GLY A 154 35.77 28.29 -10.66
C GLY A 154 35.81 26.82 -10.23
N PHE A 155 34.84 25.99 -10.64
CA PHE A 155 34.81 24.58 -10.24
C PHE A 155 36.03 23.82 -10.76
N GLU A 156 36.73 23.14 -9.84
CA GLU A 156 37.88 22.30 -10.15
C GLU A 156 37.52 21.21 -11.17
N LYS A 157 38.33 21.09 -12.21
CA LYS A 157 38.22 20.06 -13.24
C LYS A 157 39.23 18.97 -12.92
N VAL A 158 38.76 17.75 -12.75
CA VAL A 158 39.60 16.58 -12.45
C VAL A 158 39.54 15.58 -13.59
N ASP A 159 40.60 14.80 -13.77
CA ASP A 159 40.60 13.68 -14.73
C ASP A 159 39.55 12.65 -14.30
N ALA A 160 38.61 12.36 -15.20
CA ALA A 160 37.50 11.46 -14.92
C ALA A 160 37.95 10.03 -14.64
N GLU A 161 38.96 9.53 -15.36
CA GLU A 161 39.44 8.16 -15.17
C GLU A 161 40.11 8.03 -13.81
N GLN A 162 40.97 9.00 -13.45
CA GLN A 162 41.62 9.03 -12.14
C GLN A 162 40.59 9.15 -11.01
N TYR A 163 39.64 10.09 -11.12
CA TYR A 163 38.60 10.29 -10.11
C TYR A 163 37.77 9.03 -9.84
N TYR A 164 37.30 8.34 -10.89
CA TYR A 164 36.52 7.12 -10.71
C TYR A 164 37.38 5.94 -10.24
N SER A 165 38.68 5.93 -10.52
CA SER A 165 39.62 4.93 -10.01
C SER A 165 39.83 5.08 -8.50
N GLU A 166 40.16 6.29 -8.04
CA GLU A 166 40.28 6.61 -6.61
C GLU A 166 38.96 6.35 -5.86
N LEU A 167 37.82 6.67 -6.48
CA LEU A 167 36.51 6.41 -5.90
C LEU A 167 36.20 4.90 -5.80
N GLU A 168 36.56 4.11 -6.81
CA GLU A 168 36.39 2.65 -6.78
C GLU A 168 37.28 2.02 -5.70
N GLU A 169 38.53 2.45 -5.59
CA GLU A 169 39.48 1.97 -4.58
C GLU A 169 38.96 2.27 -3.18
N LYS A 170 38.64 3.53 -2.89
CA LYS A 170 38.07 3.95 -1.59
C LYS A 170 36.83 3.14 -1.22
N ARG A 171 35.92 2.93 -2.16
CA ARG A 171 34.69 2.15 -1.92
C ARG A 171 34.95 0.66 -1.77
N THR A 172 35.98 0.14 -2.41
CA THR A 172 36.42 -1.26 -2.26
C THR A 172 37.03 -1.49 -0.88
N ASP A 173 37.83 -0.55 -0.38
CA ASP A 173 38.41 -0.61 0.97
C ASP A 173 37.32 -0.55 2.04
N GLU A 174 36.39 0.40 1.94
CA GLU A 174 35.24 0.49 2.85
C GLU A 174 34.38 -0.78 2.81
N PHE A 175 34.16 -1.35 1.63
CA PHE A 175 33.44 -2.61 1.45
C PHE A 175 34.16 -3.78 2.12
N ASN A 176 35.48 -3.92 1.92
CA ASN A 176 36.28 -5.00 2.51
C ASN A 176 36.35 -4.87 4.04
N ALA A 177 36.52 -3.64 4.54
CA ALA A 177 36.52 -3.36 5.97
C ALA A 177 35.16 -3.73 6.61
N GLU A 178 34.05 -3.41 5.96
CA GLU A 178 32.72 -3.80 6.42
C GLU A 178 32.51 -5.31 6.31
N LYS A 179 32.93 -5.94 5.20
CA LYS A 179 32.84 -7.39 4.96
C LYS A 179 33.50 -8.20 6.07
N ASN A 180 34.68 -7.79 6.52
CA ASN A 180 35.41 -8.43 7.62
C ASN A 180 34.67 -8.32 8.97
N ARG A 181 33.82 -7.30 9.14
CA ARG A 181 33.02 -7.08 10.37
C ARG A 181 31.68 -7.82 10.37
N ILE A 182 31.24 -8.40 9.24
CA ILE A 182 29.91 -9.04 9.10
C ILE A 182 29.72 -10.20 10.08
N ALA A 183 30.76 -11.01 10.30
CA ALA A 183 30.66 -12.19 11.17
C ALA A 183 30.20 -11.82 12.60
N MET A 184 30.52 -10.61 13.07
CA MET A 184 30.11 -10.08 14.38
C MET A 184 28.68 -9.51 14.39
N LYS A 185 28.05 -9.33 13.22
CA LYS A 185 26.71 -8.76 13.06
C LYS A 185 25.66 -9.83 12.73
N ARG A 186 25.76 -10.99 13.40
CA ARG A 186 24.82 -12.10 13.21
C ARG A 186 23.43 -11.72 13.70
N LEU A 187 22.42 -11.99 12.89
CA LEU A 187 21.01 -11.84 13.25
C LEU A 187 20.51 -13.13 13.90
N GLY A 188 19.48 -13.03 14.74
CA GLY A 188 18.79 -14.19 15.33
C GLY A 188 17.91 -14.97 14.35
N ILE A 189 18.25 -14.97 13.06
CA ILE A 189 17.49 -15.56 11.95
C ILE A 189 18.45 -16.47 11.17
N ALA A 190 17.98 -17.65 10.78
CA ALA A 190 18.76 -18.57 9.96
C ALA A 190 17.84 -19.41 9.08
N PHE A 191 18.16 -19.52 7.80
CA PHE A 191 17.43 -20.29 6.82
C PHE A 191 17.89 -21.75 6.83
N VAL A 192 16.98 -22.68 7.10
CA VAL A 192 17.25 -24.13 7.14
C VAL A 192 16.52 -24.84 6.02
N THR A 193 17.28 -25.52 5.16
CA THR A 193 16.76 -26.28 4.04
C THR A 193 16.69 -27.77 4.41
N PHE A 194 15.56 -28.40 4.09
CA PHE A 194 15.34 -29.82 4.29
C PHE A 194 15.42 -30.56 2.95
N ARG A 195 15.69 -31.86 3.01
CA ARG A 195 15.67 -32.71 1.82
C ARG A 195 14.28 -32.76 1.17
N ASP A 196 13.25 -32.94 1.98
CA ASP A 196 11.88 -33.12 1.51
C ASP A 196 10.93 -32.08 2.09
N GLU A 197 9.95 -31.69 1.28
CA GLU A 197 8.84 -30.82 1.65
C GLU A 197 8.06 -31.34 2.87
N ARG A 198 7.81 -32.65 2.90
CA ARG A 198 7.04 -33.30 3.97
C ARG A 198 7.71 -33.12 5.33
N MET A 199 9.05 -33.13 5.37
CA MET A 199 9.82 -32.89 6.60
C MET A 199 9.61 -31.46 7.10
N THR A 200 9.66 -30.48 6.19
CA THR A 200 9.39 -29.08 6.53
C THR A 200 7.97 -28.90 7.08
N ALA A 201 6.98 -29.53 6.44
CA ALA A 201 5.59 -29.46 6.88
C ALA A 201 5.36 -30.06 8.28
N VAL A 202 6.02 -31.18 8.60
CA VAL A 202 5.97 -31.79 9.94
C VAL A 202 6.51 -30.82 10.99
N ILE A 203 7.64 -30.19 10.73
CA ILE A 203 8.29 -29.28 11.68
C ILE A 203 7.47 -28.00 11.86
N VAL A 204 7.06 -27.36 10.76
CA VAL A 204 6.20 -26.17 10.82
C VAL A 204 4.90 -26.48 11.55
N LYS A 205 4.31 -27.66 11.32
CA LYS A 205 3.10 -28.10 12.02
C LYS A 205 3.34 -28.28 13.52
N ASP A 206 4.43 -28.93 13.94
CA ASP A 206 4.73 -29.14 15.36
C ASP A 206 4.90 -27.81 16.11
N TYR A 207 5.65 -26.88 15.53
CA TYR A 207 5.84 -25.55 16.12
C TYR A 207 4.58 -24.66 16.02
N SER A 208 3.72 -24.84 15.01
CA SER A 208 2.43 -24.14 14.95
C SER A 208 1.45 -24.61 16.03
N CYS A 209 1.52 -25.89 16.41
CA CYS A 209 0.68 -26.50 17.45
C CYS A 209 1.19 -26.21 18.87
N ALA A 210 2.33 -25.53 19.01
CA ALA A 210 2.86 -25.06 20.29
C ALA A 210 1.89 -24.16 21.06
N TYR A 211 0.99 -23.48 20.34
CA TYR A 211 -0.07 -22.64 20.91
C TYR A 211 -1.20 -23.45 21.57
N CYS A 212 -1.35 -24.74 21.24
CA CYS A 212 -2.38 -25.63 21.76
C CYS A 212 -1.94 -26.39 23.04
N ARG A 213 -1.01 -25.83 23.83
CA ARG A 213 -0.38 -26.44 25.03
C ARG A 213 0.44 -27.72 24.79
N ARG A 214 0.60 -28.19 23.54
CA ARG A 214 1.59 -29.23 23.20
C ARG A 214 2.96 -28.58 23.06
N ARG A 215 3.99 -29.10 23.73
CA ARG A 215 5.37 -28.62 23.54
C ARG A 215 5.97 -29.31 22.30
N PRO A 216 6.71 -28.58 21.45
CA PRO A 216 7.40 -29.18 20.32
C PRO A 216 8.43 -30.21 20.80
N GLN A 217 8.82 -31.12 19.90
CA GLN A 217 9.84 -32.15 20.18
C GLN A 217 11.12 -31.52 20.73
N GLN A 218 11.66 -32.12 21.80
CA GLN A 218 12.80 -31.59 22.54
C GLN A 218 14.07 -32.41 22.23
N SER A 219 15.21 -31.74 22.25
CA SER A 219 16.55 -32.31 22.16
C SER A 219 17.31 -32.06 23.45
N SER A 220 18.45 -32.73 23.66
CA SER A 220 19.37 -32.46 24.78
C SER A 220 19.74 -30.97 24.94
N ILE A 221 19.72 -30.21 23.83
CA ILE A 221 20.13 -28.79 23.77
C ILE A 221 18.92 -27.83 23.88
N THR A 222 17.69 -28.36 23.99
CA THR A 222 16.46 -27.53 23.99
C THR A 222 16.37 -26.57 25.17
N THR A 223 16.90 -26.93 26.34
CA THR A 223 16.92 -26.08 27.54
C THR A 223 17.93 -24.93 27.41
N VAL A 224 19.08 -25.19 26.79
CA VAL A 224 20.16 -24.22 26.54
C VAL A 224 19.76 -23.20 25.48
N LEU A 225 19.18 -23.67 24.38
CA LEU A 225 18.80 -22.83 23.23
C LEU A 225 17.39 -22.22 23.33
N GLN A 226 16.63 -22.60 24.36
CA GLN A 226 15.21 -22.25 24.53
C GLN A 226 14.41 -22.49 23.24
N SER A 227 14.61 -23.66 22.60
CA SER A 227 14.03 -23.94 21.27
C SER A 227 12.49 -23.85 21.24
N HIS A 228 11.83 -24.09 22.38
CA HIS A 228 10.40 -23.91 22.56
C HIS A 228 9.87 -22.48 22.33
N LYS A 229 10.73 -21.46 22.29
CA LYS A 229 10.36 -20.05 22.02
C LYS A 229 10.54 -19.65 20.56
N TRP A 230 11.03 -20.53 19.70
CA TRP A 230 11.34 -20.18 18.32
C TRP A 230 10.08 -20.01 17.48
N GLY A 231 10.09 -18.98 16.64
CA GLY A 231 9.09 -18.78 15.59
C GLY A 231 9.53 -19.53 14.33
N VAL A 232 8.71 -20.48 13.89
CA VAL A 232 9.00 -21.38 12.77
C VAL A 232 7.92 -21.16 11.73
N SER A 233 8.31 -20.76 10.53
CA SER A 233 7.40 -20.48 9.42
C SER A 233 8.03 -20.88 8.09
N TYR A 234 7.24 -20.98 7.03
CA TYR A 234 7.81 -21.09 5.69
C TYR A 234 8.50 -19.78 5.31
N ALA A 235 9.71 -19.88 4.79
CA ALA A 235 10.43 -18.76 4.23
C ALA A 235 9.71 -18.27 2.97
N PRO A 236 9.62 -16.95 2.78
CA PRO A 236 9.23 -16.37 1.51
C PRO A 236 10.32 -16.60 0.45
N ALA A 237 9.93 -16.48 -0.83
CA ALA A 237 10.88 -16.56 -1.93
C ALA A 237 12.03 -15.54 -1.76
N PRO A 238 13.29 -15.85 -2.13
CA PRO A 238 14.43 -14.95 -1.95
C PRO A 238 14.28 -13.56 -2.58
N SER A 239 13.49 -13.45 -3.64
CA SER A 239 13.16 -12.20 -4.33
C SER A 239 12.09 -11.35 -3.62
N ASP A 240 11.28 -11.96 -2.75
CA ASP A 240 10.28 -11.26 -1.92
C ASP A 240 10.89 -10.71 -0.63
N ILE A 241 12.06 -11.21 -0.21
CA ILE A 241 12.77 -10.74 0.98
C ILE A 241 13.46 -9.40 0.70
N ILE A 242 13.21 -8.42 1.56
CA ILE A 242 13.93 -7.15 1.59
C ILE A 242 15.10 -7.31 2.57
N TRP A 243 16.25 -7.70 2.04
CA TRP A 243 17.46 -8.02 2.81
C TRP A 243 17.96 -6.84 3.65
N GLU A 244 17.74 -5.61 3.19
CA GLU A 244 18.11 -4.38 3.88
C GLU A 244 17.33 -4.15 5.18
N ASN A 245 16.12 -4.69 5.27
CA ASN A 245 15.21 -4.51 6.40
C ASN A 245 15.30 -5.64 7.43
N LEU A 246 15.98 -6.74 7.09
CA LEU A 246 16.05 -7.95 7.92
C LEU A 246 16.68 -7.69 9.31
N SER A 247 17.52 -6.66 9.45
CA SER A 247 18.12 -6.28 10.73
C SER A 247 17.14 -5.58 11.70
N VAL A 248 15.99 -5.10 11.21
CA VAL A 248 14.98 -4.42 12.02
C VAL A 248 14.02 -5.46 12.60
N CYS A 249 14.27 -5.88 13.85
CA CYS A 249 13.52 -6.97 14.49
C CYS A 249 12.85 -6.56 15.81
N GLY A 250 11.81 -7.32 16.19
CA GLY A 250 11.25 -7.35 17.55
C GLY A 250 10.68 -6.02 18.03
N SER A 251 11.06 -5.60 19.24
CA SER A 251 10.55 -4.39 19.89
C SER A 251 10.89 -3.10 19.13
N ARG A 252 12.06 -3.05 18.47
CA ARG A 252 12.47 -1.89 17.66
C ARG A 252 11.56 -1.69 16.46
N TRP A 253 11.16 -2.79 15.81
CA TRP A 253 10.19 -2.73 14.72
C TRP A 253 8.81 -2.29 15.23
N TRP A 254 8.34 -2.88 16.34
CA TRP A 254 7.03 -2.53 16.91
C TRP A 254 6.95 -1.07 17.36
N LEU A 255 7.99 -0.55 18.02
CA LEU A 255 8.06 0.86 18.41
C LEU A 255 8.02 1.78 17.19
N ARG A 256 8.78 1.46 16.13
CA ARG A 256 8.74 2.21 14.86
C ARG A 256 7.36 2.18 14.24
N CYS A 257 6.74 1.00 14.16
CA CYS A 257 5.41 0.81 13.62
C CYS A 257 4.37 1.64 14.40
N VAL A 258 4.34 1.54 15.73
CA VAL A 258 3.40 2.31 16.57
C VAL A 258 3.64 3.81 16.41
N LEU A 259 4.89 4.27 16.49
CA LEU A 259 5.21 5.70 16.37
C LEU A 259 4.85 6.26 14.99
N LEU A 260 5.15 5.53 13.92
CA LEU A 260 4.81 5.95 12.55
C LEU A 260 3.30 5.96 12.32
N ASN A 261 2.54 4.99 12.85
CA ASN A 261 1.09 4.99 12.74
C ASN A 261 0.43 6.09 13.58
N ILE A 262 0.94 6.39 14.78
CA ILE A 262 0.48 7.54 15.58
C ILE A 262 0.79 8.84 14.85
N LEU A 263 2.01 9.01 14.33
CA LEU A 263 2.39 10.20 13.56
C LEU A 263 1.52 10.34 12.31
N LEU A 264 1.28 9.24 11.60
CA LEU A 264 0.39 9.22 10.44
C LEU A 264 -1.02 9.65 10.84
N PHE A 265 -1.57 9.08 11.91
CA PHE A 265 -2.90 9.45 12.40
C PHE A 265 -3.00 10.94 12.74
N LEU A 266 -2.03 11.47 13.49
CA LEU A 266 -1.98 12.90 13.83
C LEU A 266 -1.88 13.77 12.57
N LEU A 267 -0.97 13.42 11.65
CA LEU A 267 -0.79 14.13 10.40
C LEU A 267 -2.08 14.13 9.58
N LEU A 268 -2.73 12.98 9.41
CA LEU A 268 -4.01 12.86 8.72
C LEU A 268 -5.10 13.70 9.42
N PHE A 269 -5.18 13.67 10.75
CA PHE A 269 -6.14 14.47 11.51
C PHE A 269 -6.03 15.97 11.22
N PHE A 270 -4.81 16.53 11.26
CA PHE A 270 -4.58 17.94 10.99
C PHE A 270 -4.73 18.29 9.50
N LEU A 271 -4.20 17.44 8.60
CA LEU A 271 -4.18 17.71 7.16
C LEU A 271 -5.58 17.66 6.53
N THR A 272 -6.47 16.85 7.09
CA THR A 272 -7.85 16.66 6.61
C THR A 272 -8.82 17.65 7.23
N THR A 273 -8.33 18.49 8.14
CA THR A 273 -9.06 19.65 8.66
C THR A 273 -8.35 20.97 8.31
N PRO A 274 -8.28 21.36 7.03
CA PRO A 274 -7.70 22.63 6.59
C PRO A 274 -8.24 23.85 7.34
N ALA A 275 -9.52 23.82 7.73
CA ALA A 275 -10.17 24.88 8.50
C ALA A 275 -9.55 25.07 9.90
N ILE A 276 -9.09 24.01 10.57
CA ILE A 276 -8.36 24.14 11.84
C ILE A 276 -7.04 24.86 11.60
N ILE A 277 -6.28 24.49 10.55
CA ILE A 277 -5.01 25.15 10.22
C ILE A 277 -5.23 26.65 9.96
N VAL A 278 -6.24 27.00 9.16
CA VAL A 278 -6.59 28.40 8.89
C VAL A 278 -7.03 29.12 10.16
N ASN A 279 -7.94 28.55 10.95
CA ASN A 279 -8.47 29.17 12.18
C ASN A 279 -7.40 29.29 13.30
N THR A 280 -6.49 28.33 13.41
CA THR A 280 -5.34 28.43 14.33
C THR A 280 -4.31 29.44 13.85
N MET A 281 -4.03 29.49 12.54
CA MET A 281 -3.13 30.50 11.96
C MET A 281 -3.66 31.92 12.20
N ASP A 282 -4.97 32.11 12.13
CA ASP A 282 -5.64 33.38 12.45
C ASP A 282 -5.59 33.68 13.96
N LYS A 283 -5.87 32.68 14.81
CA LYS A 283 -5.84 32.80 16.29
C LYS A 283 -4.45 33.06 16.87
N PHE A 284 -3.38 32.55 16.25
CA PHE A 284 -2.00 32.78 16.69
C PHE A 284 -1.39 34.10 16.17
N ASN A 285 -2.18 34.97 15.53
CA ASN A 285 -1.71 36.28 15.03
C ASN A 285 -0.47 36.19 14.10
N VAL A 286 -0.21 35.01 13.49
CA VAL A 286 0.89 34.80 12.53
C VAL A 286 0.62 35.58 11.22
N THR A 287 -0.62 36.06 11.05
CA THR A 287 -1.14 36.91 9.97
C THR A 287 -0.96 38.41 10.18
N ARG A 288 -0.38 38.91 11.28
CA ARG A 288 -0.13 40.37 11.46
C ARG A 288 0.71 41.05 10.36
N PRO A 289 1.64 40.36 9.65
CA PRO A 289 2.27 40.92 8.44
C PRO A 289 1.43 40.75 7.16
N VAL A 290 0.33 40.01 7.21
CA VAL A 290 -0.52 39.62 6.07
C VAL A 290 -1.80 40.45 5.99
N GLU A 291 -2.23 41.10 7.08
CA GLU A 291 -3.33 42.08 7.05
C GLU A 291 -3.02 43.30 6.17
N SER A 292 -1.75 43.66 5.99
CA SER A 292 -1.31 44.69 5.03
C SER A 292 -1.31 44.20 3.57
N LEU A 293 -1.42 42.90 3.34
CA LEU A 293 -1.45 42.21 2.05
C LEU A 293 -2.82 41.56 1.80
N ARG A 294 -3.91 42.25 2.16
CA ARG A 294 -5.32 41.86 1.96
C ARG A 294 -5.70 41.78 0.47
N SER A 295 -4.91 41.07 -0.32
CA SER A 295 -5.23 40.73 -1.69
C SER A 295 -6.26 39.59 -1.65
N PRO A 296 -7.36 39.70 -2.41
CA PRO A 296 -8.33 38.61 -2.57
C PRO A 296 -7.68 37.31 -3.04
N VAL A 297 -6.52 37.43 -3.71
CA VAL A 297 -5.69 36.31 -4.15
C VAL A 297 -5.22 35.48 -2.96
N ILE A 298 -4.62 36.07 -1.92
CA ILE A 298 -4.10 35.28 -0.79
C ILE A 298 -5.24 34.65 0.02
N THR A 299 -6.34 35.35 0.25
CA THR A 299 -7.43 34.85 1.10
C THR A 299 -8.32 33.80 0.43
N GLN A 300 -8.45 33.80 -0.90
CA GLN A 300 -9.28 32.83 -1.64
C GLN A 300 -8.46 31.73 -2.34
N PHE A 301 -7.27 32.06 -2.85
CA PHE A 301 -6.44 31.11 -3.57
C PHE A 301 -5.62 30.21 -2.63
N PHE A 302 -5.11 30.75 -1.52
CA PHE A 302 -4.26 29.98 -0.62
C PHE A 302 -4.97 28.76 -0.01
N PRO A 303 -6.21 28.86 0.52
CA PRO A 303 -6.92 27.68 1.04
C PRO A 303 -7.18 26.63 -0.04
N THR A 304 -7.52 27.06 -1.26
CA THR A 304 -7.80 26.18 -2.39
C THR A 304 -6.54 25.48 -2.90
N LEU A 305 -5.42 26.19 -3.00
CA LEU A 305 -4.12 25.62 -3.36
C LEU A 305 -3.62 24.66 -2.28
N LEU A 306 -3.82 25.00 -1.00
CA LEU A 306 -3.46 24.16 0.14
C LEU A 306 -4.23 22.84 0.13
N LEU A 307 -5.55 22.90 -0.09
CA LEU A 307 -6.42 21.75 -0.28
C LEU A 307 -5.95 20.85 -1.42
N TRP A 308 -5.63 21.45 -2.57
CA TRP A 308 -5.12 20.71 -3.74
C TRP A 308 -3.75 20.08 -3.48
N ALA A 309 -2.83 20.80 -2.84
CA ALA A 309 -1.51 20.26 -2.49
C ALA A 309 -1.63 19.08 -1.52
N PHE A 310 -2.52 19.17 -0.53
CA PHE A 310 -2.74 18.11 0.44
C PHE A 310 -3.44 16.89 -0.14
N SER A 311 -4.40 17.06 -1.06
CA SER A 311 -5.07 15.93 -1.72
C SER A 311 -4.10 15.11 -2.57
N VAL A 312 -3.13 15.76 -3.23
CA VAL A 312 -2.06 15.08 -3.97
C VAL A 312 -1.05 14.43 -3.02
N LEU A 313 -0.70 15.09 -1.91
CA LEU A 313 0.34 14.63 -0.98
C LEU A 313 -0.11 13.45 -0.10
N LEU A 314 -1.40 13.36 0.24
CA LEU A 314 -1.98 12.38 1.15
C LEU A 314 -1.63 10.92 0.80
N PRO A 315 -1.88 10.42 -0.43
CA PRO A 315 -1.52 9.06 -0.81
C PRO A 315 -0.01 8.78 -0.72
N PHE A 316 0.84 9.77 -1.03
CA PHE A 316 2.28 9.63 -0.92
C PHE A 316 2.73 9.53 0.54
N ILE A 317 2.16 10.32 1.45
CA ILE A 317 2.42 10.23 2.89
C ILE A 317 2.11 8.82 3.39
N VAL A 318 0.96 8.25 3.02
CA VAL A 318 0.58 6.89 3.44
C VAL A 318 1.54 5.85 2.89
N TYR A 319 1.89 5.94 1.60
CA TYR A 319 2.88 5.05 0.99
C TYR A 319 4.23 5.10 1.72
N TYR A 320 4.77 6.30 1.95
CA TYR A 320 6.04 6.46 2.66
C TYR A 320 5.95 6.00 4.12
N SER A 321 4.80 6.15 4.78
CA SER A 321 4.61 5.61 6.14
C SER A 321 4.81 4.09 6.19
N ALA A 322 4.27 3.36 5.20
CA ALA A 322 4.41 1.91 5.11
C ALA A 322 5.85 1.51 4.71
N PHE A 323 6.50 2.27 3.84
CA PHE A 323 7.90 2.07 3.49
C PHE A 323 8.83 2.23 4.71
N PHE A 324 8.62 3.27 5.53
CA PHE A 324 9.46 3.51 6.71
C PHE A 324 9.25 2.50 7.85
N GLU A 325 8.14 1.76 7.86
CA GLU A 325 7.94 0.64 8.80
C GLU A 325 8.96 -0.48 8.62
N SER A 326 9.65 -0.54 7.48
CA SER A 326 10.75 -1.48 7.21
C SER A 326 10.30 -2.95 7.35
N HIS A 327 9.28 -3.36 6.60
CA HIS A 327 8.84 -4.76 6.55
C HIS A 327 9.93 -5.66 5.94
N TRP A 328 10.02 -6.92 6.40
CA TRP A 328 11.00 -7.88 5.87
C TRP A 328 10.64 -8.42 4.47
N THR A 329 9.36 -8.40 4.11
CA THR A 329 8.87 -8.91 2.83
C THR A 329 8.22 -7.80 2.02
N ARG A 330 8.47 -7.82 0.72
CA ARG A 330 7.88 -6.88 -0.24
C ARG A 330 6.37 -7.09 -0.35
N SER A 331 5.93 -8.34 -0.25
CA SER A 331 4.51 -8.69 -0.17
C SER A 331 3.83 -8.13 1.06
N GLY A 332 4.48 -8.19 2.23
CA GLY A 332 3.97 -7.58 3.46
C GLY A 332 3.86 -6.06 3.36
N GLU A 333 4.90 -5.40 2.84
CA GLU A 333 4.90 -3.94 2.60
C GLU A 333 3.76 -3.52 1.66
N ASN A 334 3.60 -4.20 0.53
CA ASN A 334 2.52 -3.92 -0.42
C ASN A 334 1.14 -4.18 0.18
N GLN A 335 0.98 -5.25 0.97
CA GLN A 335 -0.29 -5.56 1.63
C GLN A 335 -0.66 -4.47 2.65
N VAL A 336 0.27 -4.02 3.50
CA VAL A 336 -0.01 -2.94 4.47
C VAL A 336 -0.30 -1.63 3.76
N THR A 337 0.46 -1.30 2.72
CA THR A 337 0.20 -0.13 1.85
C THR A 337 -1.22 -0.17 1.30
N MET A 338 -1.64 -1.31 0.74
CA MET A 338 -2.98 -1.50 0.19
C MET A 338 -4.08 -1.22 1.21
N HIS A 339 -3.98 -1.78 2.43
CA HIS A 339 -4.99 -1.57 3.47
C HIS A 339 -5.05 -0.13 3.95
N LYS A 340 -3.89 0.50 4.23
CA LYS A 340 -3.85 1.89 4.69
C LYS A 340 -4.37 2.86 3.64
N CYS A 341 -3.94 2.70 2.39
CA CYS A 341 -4.42 3.52 1.28
C CYS A 341 -5.92 3.31 1.04
N PHE A 342 -6.40 2.06 1.02
CA PHE A 342 -7.83 1.79 0.84
C PHE A 342 -8.68 2.39 1.96
N LEU A 343 -8.30 2.19 3.24
CA LEU A 343 -9.01 2.77 4.38
C LEU A 343 -9.02 4.30 4.34
N LEU A 344 -7.88 4.93 4.01
CA LEU A 344 -7.81 6.38 3.87
C LEU A 344 -8.71 6.86 2.72
N LEU A 345 -8.64 6.22 1.56
CA LEU A 345 -9.43 6.62 0.38
C LEU A 345 -10.92 6.44 0.63
N VAL A 346 -11.37 5.32 1.22
CA VAL A 346 -12.78 5.14 1.61
C VAL A 346 -13.21 6.23 2.59
N PHE A 347 -12.40 6.54 3.59
CA PHE A 347 -12.75 7.57 4.56
C PHE A 347 -12.84 8.97 3.93
N MET A 348 -11.85 9.37 3.13
CA MET A 348 -11.75 10.72 2.57
C MET A 348 -12.63 10.94 1.34
N VAL A 349 -12.76 9.94 0.48
CA VAL A 349 -13.52 10.05 -0.77
C VAL A 349 -14.99 9.71 -0.52
N ILE A 350 -15.28 8.64 0.24
CA ILE A 350 -16.65 8.19 0.46
C ILE A 350 -17.21 8.83 1.74
N ILE A 351 -16.66 8.51 2.91
CA ILE A 351 -17.33 8.80 4.20
C ILE A 351 -17.48 10.30 4.47
N LEU A 352 -16.40 11.09 4.40
CA LEU A 352 -16.46 12.53 4.71
C LEU A 352 -17.42 13.31 3.80
N PRO A 353 -17.30 13.24 2.45
CA PRO A 353 -18.19 13.98 1.56
C PRO A 353 -19.63 13.46 1.64
N SER A 354 -19.82 12.15 1.84
CA SER A 354 -21.16 11.56 2.01
C SER A 354 -21.89 12.03 3.24
N LEU A 355 -21.19 12.47 4.30
CA LEU A 355 -21.82 13.00 5.52
C LEU A 355 -22.00 14.52 5.47
N GLY A 356 -21.60 15.18 4.36
CA GLY A 356 -21.52 16.64 4.28
C GLY A 356 -20.48 17.23 5.23
N LEU A 357 -19.54 16.41 5.73
CA LEU A 357 -18.55 16.82 6.71
C LEU A 357 -17.28 17.25 5.98
N SER A 358 -16.96 18.52 6.09
CA SER A 358 -15.75 19.09 5.50
C SER A 358 -14.47 18.77 6.28
N SER A 359 -14.57 18.10 7.45
CA SER A 359 -13.42 17.83 8.32
C SER A 359 -13.58 16.67 9.30
N LEU A 360 -12.44 16.17 9.80
CA LEU A 360 -12.36 15.14 10.84
C LEU A 360 -12.87 15.64 12.20
N ASP A 361 -12.63 16.90 12.54
CA ASP A 361 -13.10 17.52 13.79
C ASP A 361 -14.63 17.59 13.89
N LEU A 362 -15.28 18.00 12.79
CA LEU A 362 -16.74 17.99 12.71
C LEU A 362 -17.30 16.57 12.77
N PHE A 363 -16.60 15.58 12.21
CA PHE A 363 -16.96 14.17 12.35
C PHE A 363 -16.90 13.70 13.80
N PHE A 364 -15.84 14.01 14.54
CA PHE A 364 -15.73 13.61 15.95
C PHE A 364 -16.70 14.36 16.87
N THR A 365 -16.90 15.65 16.63
CA THR A 365 -17.92 16.43 17.35
C THR A 365 -19.30 15.84 17.09
N TRP A 366 -19.65 15.56 15.84
CA TRP A 366 -20.90 14.87 15.52
C TRP A 366 -21.03 13.48 16.18
N LEU A 367 -19.94 12.69 16.22
CA LEU A 367 -19.96 11.32 16.74
C LEU A 367 -20.10 11.27 18.28
N PHE A 368 -19.54 12.24 19.00
CA PHE A 368 -19.42 12.20 20.45
C PHE A 368 -20.23 13.28 21.19
N ASP A 369 -20.62 14.37 20.52
CA ASP A 369 -21.42 15.43 21.13
C ASP A 369 -22.92 15.17 20.92
N VAL A 370 -23.59 14.89 22.03
CA VAL A 370 -25.02 14.54 22.07
C VAL A 370 -25.90 15.75 21.69
N ASN A 371 -25.41 16.97 21.88
CA ASN A 371 -26.15 18.21 21.63
C ASN A 371 -25.92 18.79 20.23
N PHE A 372 -25.03 18.17 19.43
CA PHE A 372 -24.68 18.66 18.09
C PHE A 372 -25.89 18.75 17.14
N LEU A 373 -26.84 17.83 17.29
CA LEU A 373 -28.07 17.79 16.49
C LEU A 373 -29.08 18.89 16.87
N ASP A 374 -28.99 19.45 18.08
CA ASP A 374 -29.90 20.48 18.59
C ASP A 374 -29.36 21.91 18.33
N GLU A 375 -28.03 22.10 18.29
CA GLU A 375 -27.40 23.43 18.12
C GLU A 375 -27.10 23.81 16.66
N LYS A 376 -26.91 22.85 15.74
CA LYS A 376 -26.66 23.15 14.33
C LYS A 376 -27.77 22.58 13.46
N ASP A 377 -28.31 23.43 12.59
CA ASP A 377 -29.35 23.13 11.60
C ASP A 377 -28.79 22.26 10.44
N VAL A 378 -28.11 21.16 10.76
CA VAL A 378 -27.60 20.19 9.80
C VAL A 378 -28.75 19.28 9.41
N LYS A 379 -29.43 19.62 8.32
CA LYS A 379 -30.49 18.78 7.76
C LYS A 379 -29.88 17.52 7.15
N PHE A 380 -29.69 16.49 7.97
CA PHE A 380 -29.25 15.15 7.51
C PHE A 380 -30.19 14.54 6.46
N GLN A 381 -31.43 15.03 6.39
CA GLN A 381 -32.38 14.72 5.31
C GLN A 381 -31.85 15.09 3.92
N CYS A 382 -30.87 16.01 3.83
CA CYS A 382 -30.29 16.50 2.58
C CYS A 382 -28.96 15.85 2.17
N VAL A 383 -28.39 14.99 3.02
CA VAL A 383 -27.01 14.47 2.91
C VAL A 383 -26.82 13.50 1.73
N PHE A 384 -27.91 13.11 1.05
CA PHE A 384 -27.89 12.34 -0.19
C PHE A 384 -28.80 12.93 -1.28
N LEU A 385 -28.94 14.27 -1.35
CA LEU A 385 -29.60 14.88 -2.49
C LEU A 385 -28.91 14.46 -3.80
N PRO A 386 -29.64 14.38 -4.93
CA PRO A 386 -29.09 14.11 -6.26
C PRO A 386 -27.84 14.94 -6.59
N ASP A 387 -27.73 16.15 -6.03
CA ASP A 387 -26.60 17.05 -6.17
C ASP A 387 -25.27 16.46 -5.64
N ASN A 388 -25.30 15.70 -4.54
CA ASN A 388 -24.13 14.98 -4.04
C ASN A 388 -23.78 13.79 -4.95
N GLY A 389 -24.78 13.14 -5.55
CA GLY A 389 -24.58 12.08 -6.54
C GLY A 389 -23.83 12.58 -7.78
N ALA A 390 -24.13 13.79 -8.24
CA ALA A 390 -23.43 14.42 -9.37
C ALA A 390 -21.93 14.63 -9.10
N PHE A 391 -21.54 14.99 -7.86
CA PHE A 391 -20.14 15.08 -7.47
C PHE A 391 -19.40 13.75 -7.66
N PHE A 392 -19.98 12.64 -7.19
CA PHE A 392 -19.37 11.32 -7.32
C PHE A 392 -19.33 10.81 -8.76
N VAL A 393 -20.35 11.11 -9.56
CA VAL A 393 -20.34 10.82 -11.01
C VAL A 393 -19.20 11.57 -11.70
N ASN A 394 -19.06 12.87 -11.44
CA ASN A 394 -17.98 13.69 -12.00
C ASN A 394 -16.59 13.20 -11.54
N TYR A 395 -16.47 12.80 -10.27
CA TYR A 395 -15.25 12.20 -9.73
C TYR A 395 -14.89 10.91 -10.49
N VAL A 396 -15.82 9.98 -10.65
CA VAL A 396 -15.58 8.71 -11.38
C VAL A 396 -15.26 8.98 -12.86
N ILE A 397 -15.94 9.90 -13.53
CA ILE A 397 -15.63 10.30 -14.92
C ILE A 397 -14.20 10.82 -15.02
N THR A 398 -13.83 11.73 -14.13
CA THR A 398 -12.49 12.33 -14.09
C THR A 398 -11.43 11.27 -13.85
N SER A 399 -11.63 10.37 -12.89
CA SER A 399 -10.74 9.25 -12.63
C SER A 399 -10.66 8.26 -13.80
N SER A 400 -11.78 8.02 -14.51
CA SER A 400 -11.86 7.14 -15.68
C SER A 400 -11.07 7.66 -16.87
N LEU A 401 -11.16 8.96 -17.16
CA LEU A 401 -10.53 9.53 -18.35
C LEU A 401 -9.16 10.08 -18.03
N ILE A 402 -9.09 11.06 -17.12
CA ILE A 402 -7.84 11.76 -16.78
C ILE A 402 -6.95 10.86 -15.93
N GLY A 403 -7.50 10.14 -14.95
CA GLY A 403 -6.74 9.26 -14.07
C GLY A 403 -5.99 8.16 -14.83
N THR A 404 -6.69 7.35 -15.63
CA THR A 404 -6.05 6.28 -16.41
C THR A 404 -5.11 6.82 -17.48
N SER A 405 -5.38 7.99 -18.06
CA SER A 405 -4.47 8.64 -19.02
C SER A 405 -3.14 9.05 -18.36
N MET A 406 -3.20 9.58 -17.14
CA MET A 406 -2.00 9.96 -16.37
C MET A 406 -1.15 8.73 -15.99
N GLU A 407 -1.80 7.61 -15.65
CA GLU A 407 -1.14 6.33 -15.39
C GLU A 407 -0.48 5.74 -16.65
N LEU A 408 -1.12 5.87 -17.81
CA LEU A 408 -0.53 5.46 -19.09
C LEU A 408 0.74 6.27 -19.41
N LEU A 409 0.69 7.59 -19.21
CA LEU A 409 1.83 8.48 -19.45
C LEU A 409 2.93 8.34 -18.39
N ARG A 410 2.62 7.79 -17.21
CA ARG A 410 3.55 7.64 -16.08
C ARG A 410 4.25 8.96 -15.70
N ILE A 411 3.51 10.06 -15.70
CA ILE A 411 4.07 11.41 -15.46
C ILE A 411 4.92 11.48 -14.17
N PRO A 412 4.51 10.93 -13.01
CA PRO A 412 5.33 11.01 -11.80
C PRO A 412 6.70 10.33 -11.96
N ALA A 413 6.74 9.14 -12.58
CA ALA A 413 7.98 8.41 -12.81
C ALA A 413 8.88 9.14 -13.83
N LEU A 414 8.27 9.74 -14.87
CA LEU A 414 8.98 10.54 -15.86
C LEU A 414 9.58 11.81 -15.24
N THR A 415 8.86 12.49 -14.35
CA THR A 415 9.36 13.66 -13.63
C THR A 415 10.54 13.31 -12.73
N VAL A 416 10.47 12.22 -11.96
CA VAL A 416 11.60 11.76 -11.13
C VAL A 416 12.80 11.39 -12.01
N TYR A 417 12.56 10.73 -13.14
CA TYR A 417 13.61 10.41 -14.10
C TYR A 417 14.24 11.68 -14.71
N ALA A 418 13.44 12.66 -15.12
CA ALA A 418 13.90 13.94 -15.66
C ALA A 418 14.73 14.71 -14.62
N LEU A 419 14.25 14.82 -13.39
CA LEU A 419 14.99 15.45 -12.29
C LEU A 419 16.32 14.74 -12.04
N ARG A 420 16.32 13.40 -11.93
CA ARG A 420 17.57 12.62 -11.77
C ARG A 420 18.55 12.83 -12.93
N LEU A 421 18.05 12.99 -14.15
CA LEU A 421 18.88 13.27 -15.32
C LEU A 421 19.47 14.69 -15.29
N CYS A 422 18.71 15.69 -14.81
CA CYS A 422 19.18 17.06 -14.61
C CYS A 422 20.27 17.15 -13.53
N PHE A 423 20.15 16.36 -12.44
CA PHE A 423 21.12 16.33 -11.34
C PHE A 423 22.30 15.35 -11.53
N ALA A 424 22.35 14.60 -12.63
CA ALA A 424 23.43 13.64 -12.89
C ALA A 424 24.76 14.38 -13.22
N LYS A 425 25.82 14.04 -12.48
CA LYS A 425 27.09 14.78 -12.46
C LYS A 425 27.98 14.50 -13.68
N SER A 426 27.89 13.30 -14.25
CA SER A 426 28.77 12.86 -15.33
C SER A 426 28.01 12.13 -16.44
N GLN A 427 28.63 12.00 -17.62
CA GLN A 427 28.07 11.20 -18.72
C GLN A 427 27.87 9.73 -18.30
N ALA A 428 28.78 9.17 -17.50
CA ALA A 428 28.63 7.83 -16.97
C ALA A 428 27.42 7.69 -16.03
N GLU A 429 27.18 8.68 -15.17
CA GLU A 429 26.02 8.70 -14.28
C GLU A 429 24.71 8.86 -15.08
N ARG A 430 24.69 9.67 -16.14
CA ARG A 430 23.53 9.76 -17.05
C ARG A 430 23.21 8.43 -17.72
N ILE A 431 24.22 7.67 -18.14
CA ILE A 431 24.03 6.33 -18.69
C ILE A 431 23.50 5.38 -17.61
N HIS A 432 23.99 5.49 -16.38
CA HIS A 432 23.47 4.72 -15.25
C HIS A 432 22.01 5.04 -14.96
N VAL A 433 21.63 6.32 -14.92
CA VAL A 433 20.23 6.76 -14.75
C VAL A 433 19.34 6.24 -15.87
N LYS A 434 19.80 6.31 -17.14
CA LYS A 434 19.10 5.72 -18.30
C LYS A 434 18.93 4.20 -18.20
N ARG A 435 19.92 3.48 -17.66
CA ARG A 435 19.84 2.02 -17.48
C ARG A 435 19.02 1.60 -16.26
N SER A 436 18.87 2.48 -15.27
CA SER A 436 18.13 2.23 -14.02
C SER A 436 16.69 2.77 -14.04
N GLN A 437 16.11 2.92 -15.23
CA GLN A 437 14.74 3.42 -15.41
C GLN A 437 13.65 2.43 -15.00
N ALA A 438 13.99 1.15 -14.86
CA ALA A 438 13.00 0.11 -14.66
C ALA A 438 12.48 0.14 -13.21
N TYR A 439 11.21 0.53 -13.05
CA TYR A 439 10.52 0.51 -11.78
C TYR A 439 9.81 -0.83 -11.57
N GLU A 440 9.59 -1.17 -10.30
CA GLU A 440 8.72 -2.28 -9.92
C GLU A 440 7.27 -1.81 -9.90
N PHE A 441 6.34 -2.69 -10.31
CA PHE A 441 4.92 -2.40 -10.28
C PHE A 441 4.41 -2.43 -8.83
N GLN A 442 3.82 -1.33 -8.37
CA GLN A 442 3.36 -1.16 -6.99
C GLN A 442 1.96 -1.73 -6.81
N PHE A 443 1.84 -3.06 -6.75
CA PHE A 443 0.55 -3.75 -6.66
C PHE A 443 -0.34 -3.22 -5.52
N GLY A 444 0.23 -2.91 -4.36
CA GLY A 444 -0.56 -2.46 -3.21
C GLY A 444 -1.31 -1.14 -3.45
N LEU A 445 -0.66 -0.18 -4.11
CA LEU A 445 -1.27 1.12 -4.42
C LEU A 445 -2.34 0.99 -5.51
N GLU A 446 -2.02 0.25 -6.57
CA GLU A 446 -2.91 0.06 -7.73
C GLU A 446 -4.18 -0.70 -7.35
N TYR A 447 -4.06 -1.70 -6.47
CA TYR A 447 -5.22 -2.36 -5.86
C TYR A 447 -6.08 -1.37 -5.07
N ALA A 448 -5.50 -0.58 -4.18
CA ALA A 448 -6.24 0.34 -3.33
C ALA A 448 -7.06 1.36 -4.14
N TRP A 449 -6.47 1.96 -5.18
CA TRP A 449 -7.18 2.90 -6.06
C TRP A 449 -8.31 2.23 -6.85
N THR A 450 -8.03 1.07 -7.46
CA THR A 450 -9.05 0.33 -8.21
C THR A 450 -10.21 -0.07 -7.30
N MET A 451 -9.92 -0.55 -6.08
CA MET A 451 -10.94 -0.92 -5.09
C MET A 451 -11.75 0.28 -4.62
N CYS A 452 -11.12 1.45 -4.47
CA CYS A 452 -11.82 2.68 -4.09
C CYS A 452 -12.84 3.08 -5.16
N ILE A 453 -12.47 3.12 -6.44
CA ILE A 453 -13.41 3.49 -7.51
C ILE A 453 -14.55 2.47 -7.60
N VAL A 454 -14.25 1.17 -7.50
CA VAL A 454 -15.28 0.12 -7.44
C VAL A 454 -16.19 0.33 -6.22
N ALA A 455 -15.64 0.67 -5.05
CA ALA A 455 -16.42 0.94 -3.85
C ALA A 455 -17.33 2.17 -3.99
N VAL A 456 -16.85 3.26 -4.59
CA VAL A 456 -17.64 4.46 -4.90
C VAL A 456 -18.77 4.09 -5.86
N SER A 457 -18.46 3.46 -6.99
CA SER A 457 -19.47 3.09 -7.99
C SER A 457 -20.52 2.14 -7.41
N MET A 458 -20.10 1.14 -6.62
CA MET A 458 -21.02 0.20 -5.99
C MET A 458 -21.89 0.85 -4.92
N THR A 459 -21.32 1.73 -4.09
CA THR A 459 -22.04 2.46 -3.03
C THR A 459 -23.18 3.30 -3.60
N TYR A 460 -22.91 4.02 -4.70
CA TYR A 460 -23.88 4.91 -5.34
C TYR A 460 -24.68 4.25 -6.47
N SER A 461 -24.47 2.96 -6.74
CA SER A 461 -25.11 2.24 -7.84
C SER A 461 -26.64 2.21 -7.78
N ILE A 462 -27.20 2.34 -6.58
CA ILE A 462 -28.64 2.29 -6.30
C ILE A 462 -29.25 3.70 -6.24
N THR A 463 -28.54 4.66 -5.63
CA THR A 463 -29.00 6.05 -5.49
C THR A 463 -28.85 6.84 -6.78
N CYS A 464 -27.71 6.70 -7.47
CA CYS A 464 -27.43 7.32 -8.76
C CYS A 464 -26.90 6.27 -9.76
N PRO A 465 -27.78 5.49 -10.41
CA PRO A 465 -27.37 4.39 -11.29
C PRO A 465 -26.48 4.80 -12.48
N ILE A 466 -26.50 6.08 -12.86
CA ILE A 466 -25.66 6.67 -13.93
C ILE A 466 -24.15 6.55 -13.61
N ILE A 467 -23.77 6.40 -12.34
CA ILE A 467 -22.35 6.21 -11.96
C ILE A 467 -21.76 4.89 -12.47
N MET A 468 -22.59 3.84 -12.64
CA MET A 468 -22.14 2.50 -13.00
C MET A 468 -21.51 2.38 -14.39
N PRO A 469 -22.07 2.97 -15.46
CA PRO A 469 -21.40 3.04 -16.77
C PRO A 469 -19.99 3.59 -16.70
N PHE A 470 -19.79 4.69 -15.96
CA PHE A 470 -18.48 5.33 -15.83
C PHE A 470 -17.54 4.51 -14.94
N GLY A 471 -18.06 3.87 -13.89
CA GLY A 471 -17.28 2.91 -13.09
C GLY A 471 -16.81 1.71 -13.92
N LEU A 472 -17.66 1.19 -14.81
CA LEU A 472 -17.28 0.12 -15.75
C LEU A 472 -16.23 0.62 -16.75
N LEU A 473 -16.41 1.83 -17.29
CA LEU A 473 -15.43 2.46 -18.18
C LEU A 473 -14.06 2.59 -17.50
N TYR A 474 -14.01 3.04 -16.24
CA TYR A 474 -12.77 3.10 -15.45
C TYR A 474 -12.07 1.75 -15.44
N VAL A 475 -12.74 0.67 -15.03
CA VAL A 475 -12.09 -0.64 -14.87
C VAL A 475 -11.63 -1.20 -16.22
N ILE A 476 -12.37 -0.97 -17.31
CA ILE A 476 -11.96 -1.38 -18.66
C ILE A 476 -10.69 -0.62 -19.09
N LEU A 477 -10.68 0.71 -18.97
CA LEU A 477 -9.53 1.54 -19.31
C LEU A 477 -8.32 1.19 -18.44
N LYS A 478 -8.54 1.04 -17.13
CA LYS A 478 -7.52 0.62 -16.16
C LYS A 478 -6.91 -0.73 -16.54
N HIS A 479 -7.73 -1.70 -16.93
CA HIS A 479 -7.25 -3.00 -17.39
C HIS A 479 -6.38 -2.91 -18.66
N MET A 480 -6.78 -2.08 -19.63
CA MET A 480 -6.00 -1.85 -20.85
C MET A 480 -4.66 -1.19 -20.54
N VAL A 481 -4.67 -0.13 -19.72
CA VAL A 481 -3.49 0.66 -19.34
C VAL A 481 -2.51 -0.19 -18.52
N ASP A 482 -3.00 -0.90 -17.50
CA ASP A 482 -2.15 -1.75 -16.67
C ASP A 482 -1.54 -2.89 -17.47
N ARG A 483 -2.32 -3.53 -18.35
CA ARG A 483 -1.80 -4.59 -19.21
C ARG A 483 -0.67 -4.09 -20.10
N TYR A 484 -0.83 -2.90 -20.71
CA TYR A 484 0.21 -2.30 -21.53
C TYR A 484 1.47 -1.97 -20.71
N ASN A 485 1.29 -1.26 -19.59
CA ASN A 485 2.40 -0.84 -18.75
C ASN A 485 3.15 -2.03 -18.12
N ILE A 486 2.45 -3.04 -17.63
CA ILE A 486 3.07 -4.25 -17.06
C ILE A 486 3.87 -5.02 -18.12
N TYR A 487 3.43 -5.00 -19.38
CA TYR A 487 4.11 -5.71 -20.47
C TYR A 487 5.40 -5.00 -20.93
N TYR A 488 5.38 -3.68 -21.07
CA TYR A 488 6.48 -2.93 -21.68
C TYR A 488 7.36 -2.14 -20.71
N ALA A 489 6.86 -1.78 -19.53
CA ALA A 489 7.47 -0.75 -18.70
C ALA A 489 7.97 -1.24 -17.33
N TYR A 490 7.37 -2.28 -16.76
CA TYR A 490 7.66 -2.74 -15.40
C TYR A 490 8.50 -4.02 -15.35
N VAL A 491 9.35 -4.11 -14.32
CA VAL A 491 10.13 -5.33 -14.02
C VAL A 491 9.22 -6.37 -13.37
N PRO A 492 9.38 -7.68 -13.68
CA PRO A 492 8.64 -8.71 -12.97
C PRO A 492 8.98 -8.74 -11.48
N THR A 493 7.96 -8.68 -10.64
CA THR A 493 8.04 -8.88 -9.19
C THR A 493 7.41 -10.23 -8.83
N LYS A 494 8.00 -10.95 -7.86
CA LYS A 494 7.38 -12.12 -7.25
C LYS A 494 6.79 -11.70 -5.91
N LEU A 495 5.48 -11.88 -5.75
CA LEU A 495 4.74 -11.58 -4.53
C LEU A 495 4.08 -12.84 -3.99
N ASN A 496 3.72 -12.79 -2.72
CA ASN A 496 2.94 -13.81 -2.06
C ASN A 496 1.45 -13.63 -2.39
N GLN A 497 0.77 -14.73 -2.70
CA GLN A 497 -0.66 -14.77 -3.06
C GLN A 497 -1.60 -14.18 -1.99
N ARG A 498 -1.13 -14.00 -0.75
CA ARG A 498 -1.87 -13.31 0.32
C ARG A 498 -2.39 -11.93 -0.09
N ILE A 499 -1.64 -11.20 -0.92
CA ILE A 499 -2.08 -9.87 -1.39
C ILE A 499 -3.35 -9.96 -2.25
N HIS A 500 -3.43 -10.96 -3.13
CA HIS A 500 -4.58 -11.17 -3.99
C HIS A 500 -5.81 -11.57 -3.17
N ARG A 501 -5.64 -12.38 -2.12
CA ARG A 501 -6.74 -12.71 -1.19
C ARG A 501 -7.22 -11.49 -0.41
N ALA A 502 -6.30 -10.65 0.04
CA ALA A 502 -6.64 -9.41 0.71
C ALA A 502 -7.42 -8.45 -0.21
N ALA A 503 -7.03 -8.35 -1.48
CA ALA A 503 -7.77 -7.56 -2.47
C ALA A 503 -9.21 -8.09 -2.66
N ILE A 504 -9.40 -9.41 -2.75
CA ILE A 504 -10.74 -10.03 -2.81
C ILE A 504 -11.58 -9.66 -1.59
N SER A 505 -10.98 -9.71 -0.39
CA SER A 505 -11.64 -9.33 0.87
C SER A 505 -12.11 -7.86 0.83
N GLN A 506 -11.29 -6.96 0.29
CA GLN A 506 -11.62 -5.53 0.14
C GLN A 506 -12.76 -5.26 -0.86
N VAL A 507 -12.85 -6.02 -1.97
CA VAL A 507 -13.98 -5.89 -2.92
C VAL A 507 -15.31 -6.13 -2.20
N ILE A 508 -15.36 -7.10 -1.29
CA ILE A 508 -16.59 -7.45 -0.55
C ILE A 508 -17.02 -6.31 0.38
N VAL A 509 -16.11 -5.42 0.78
CA VAL A 509 -16.45 -4.22 1.57
C VAL A 509 -17.33 -3.25 0.79
N ALA A 510 -17.18 -3.15 -0.52
CA ALA A 510 -17.95 -2.23 -1.38
C ALA A 510 -19.49 -2.41 -1.27
N PRO A 511 -20.07 -3.61 -1.50
CA PRO A 511 -21.52 -3.81 -1.30
C PRO A 511 -21.96 -3.67 0.16
N ILE A 512 -21.08 -3.92 1.13
CA ILE A 512 -21.41 -3.72 2.55
C ILE A 512 -21.56 -2.24 2.87
N LEU A 513 -20.66 -1.41 2.34
CA LEU A 513 -20.79 0.04 2.42
C LEU A 513 -22.11 0.48 1.77
N CYS A 514 -22.44 -0.01 0.57
CA CYS A 514 -23.73 0.27 -0.07
C CYS A 514 -24.93 -0.05 0.84
N MET A 515 -24.97 -1.24 1.44
CA MET A 515 -26.04 -1.61 2.38
C MET A 515 -26.07 -0.73 3.63
N PHE A 516 -24.90 -0.42 4.21
CA PHE A 516 -24.80 0.47 5.36
C PHE A 516 -25.37 1.85 5.05
N TRP A 517 -25.06 2.41 3.88
CA TRP A 517 -25.60 3.71 3.46
C TRP A 517 -27.10 3.70 3.22
N LEU A 518 -27.64 2.63 2.60
CA LEU A 518 -29.08 2.47 2.45
C LEU A 518 -29.80 2.33 3.79
N LEU A 519 -29.20 1.61 4.75
CA LEU A 519 -29.73 1.50 6.11
C LEU A 519 -29.71 2.87 6.80
N PHE A 520 -28.59 3.58 6.73
CA PHE A 520 -28.45 4.93 7.30
C PHE A 520 -29.53 5.88 6.74
N PHE A 521 -29.73 5.87 5.43
CA PHE A 521 -30.77 6.67 4.77
C PHE A 521 -32.19 6.26 5.19
N SER A 522 -32.47 4.95 5.29
CA SER A 522 -33.76 4.43 5.75
C SER A 522 -34.08 4.88 7.17
N VAL A 523 -33.12 4.82 8.09
CA VAL A 523 -33.28 5.26 9.48
C VAL A 523 -33.56 6.76 9.56
N LEU A 524 -32.85 7.58 8.79
CA LEU A 524 -33.04 9.04 8.77
C LEU A 524 -34.41 9.47 8.27
N ARG A 525 -35.04 8.70 7.37
CA ARG A 525 -36.34 9.07 6.76
C ARG A 525 -37.56 8.43 7.41
N LEU A 526 -37.48 7.15 7.77
CA LEU A 526 -38.62 6.34 8.23
C LEU A 526 -38.63 6.11 9.76
N GLY A 527 -37.59 6.56 10.47
CA GLY A 527 -37.43 6.35 11.91
C GLY A 527 -37.08 4.90 12.29
N ILE A 528 -37.13 4.60 13.60
CA ILE A 528 -36.67 3.32 14.22
C ILE A 528 -37.56 2.11 13.84
N LEU A 529 -38.72 2.31 13.19
CA LEU A 529 -39.68 1.24 12.89
C LEU A 529 -39.20 0.21 11.84
N SER A 530 -38.03 0.41 11.20
CA SER A 530 -37.43 -0.52 10.24
C SER A 530 -36.62 -1.68 10.86
N LEU A 531 -36.71 -1.88 12.18
CA LEU A 531 -35.99 -2.90 12.98
C LEU A 531 -36.10 -4.36 12.45
N LEU A 532 -37.10 -4.69 11.63
CA LEU A 532 -37.21 -6.00 10.96
C LEU A 532 -36.11 -6.22 9.90
N PHE A 533 -35.60 -5.15 9.27
CA PHE A 533 -34.52 -5.20 8.27
C PHE A 533 -33.12 -5.27 8.90
N LEU A 534 -32.99 -4.89 10.18
CA LEU A 534 -31.74 -4.95 10.96
C LEU A 534 -31.22 -6.39 11.17
N ARG A 535 -32.12 -7.39 11.16
CA ARG A 535 -31.76 -8.80 11.37
C ARG A 535 -30.95 -9.40 10.21
N GLY A 536 -31.24 -9.02 8.96
CA GLY A 536 -30.44 -9.44 7.79
C GLY A 536 -29.09 -8.72 7.70
N TYR A 537 -29.08 -7.45 8.14
CA TYR A 537 -27.88 -6.61 8.25
C TYR A 537 -26.86 -7.18 9.25
N SER A 538 -27.31 -7.57 10.45
CA SER A 538 -26.45 -8.06 11.54
C SER A 538 -25.75 -9.38 11.18
N PHE A 539 -26.40 -10.29 10.45
CA PHE A 539 -25.79 -11.57 10.04
C PHE A 539 -24.71 -11.38 8.96
N SER A 540 -24.96 -10.51 7.98
CA SER A 540 -24.06 -10.27 6.84
C SER A 540 -22.84 -9.44 7.24
N THR A 541 -23.03 -8.41 8.07
CA THR A 541 -21.92 -7.62 8.63
C THR A 541 -21.13 -8.41 9.66
N CYS A 542 -21.74 -9.23 10.53
CA CYS A 542 -21.01 -10.04 11.50
C CYS A 542 -20.17 -11.15 10.83
N TYR A 543 -20.69 -11.78 9.76
CA TYR A 543 -19.91 -12.75 8.97
C TYR A 543 -18.70 -12.11 8.30
N VAL A 544 -18.85 -10.92 7.73
CA VAL A 544 -17.74 -10.24 7.05
C VAL A 544 -16.80 -9.54 8.03
N LEU A 545 -17.28 -8.98 9.13
CA LEU A 545 -16.43 -8.49 10.23
C LEU A 545 -15.61 -9.64 10.83
N CYS A 546 -16.19 -10.83 11.05
CA CYS A 546 -15.39 -12.00 11.48
C CYS A 546 -14.31 -12.38 10.46
N LYS A 547 -14.58 -12.27 9.15
CA LYS A 547 -13.62 -12.64 8.09
C LYS A 547 -12.56 -11.57 7.86
N VAL A 548 -12.97 -10.31 7.76
CA VAL A 548 -12.10 -9.12 7.63
C VAL A 548 -11.27 -8.98 8.89
N GLN A 549 -11.81 -9.14 10.09
CA GLN A 549 -11.04 -9.13 11.33
C GLN A 549 -10.14 -10.36 11.46
N GLY A 550 -10.52 -11.51 10.91
CA GLY A 550 -9.58 -12.63 10.70
C GLY A 550 -8.34 -12.21 9.90
N ASP A 551 -8.53 -11.47 8.80
CA ASP A 551 -7.44 -10.95 7.98
C ASP A 551 -6.73 -9.74 8.62
N THR A 552 -7.43 -8.81 9.29
CA THR A 552 -6.86 -7.62 9.94
C THR A 552 -6.11 -7.96 11.22
N THR A 553 -6.55 -8.97 11.98
CA THR A 553 -5.79 -9.49 13.14
C THR A 553 -4.54 -10.23 12.66
N VAL A 554 -4.55 -10.77 11.44
CA VAL A 554 -3.35 -11.31 10.76
C VAL A 554 -2.47 -10.18 10.17
N VAL A 555 -3.04 -9.03 9.80
CA VAL A 555 -2.33 -7.85 9.25
C VAL A 555 -1.75 -6.92 10.32
N LEU A 556 -2.39 -6.78 11.49
CA LEU A 556 -1.82 -6.17 12.71
C LEU A 556 -0.93 -7.15 13.49
N SER A 557 -0.98 -8.44 13.11
CA SER A 557 -0.08 -9.47 13.61
C SER A 557 0.72 -10.14 12.49
N PRO A 558 1.50 -9.40 11.67
CA PRO A 558 2.41 -10.05 10.75
C PRO A 558 3.55 -10.75 11.52
N TYR A 559 3.69 -10.46 12.82
CA TYR A 559 4.73 -10.99 13.70
C TYR A 559 4.23 -11.24 15.14
N ARG A 560 3.14 -12.00 15.35
CA ARG A 560 2.97 -12.68 16.67
C ARG A 560 3.96 -13.83 16.87
N HIS A 561 4.87 -14.06 15.93
CA HIS A 561 6.15 -14.64 16.29
C HIS A 561 6.92 -13.58 17.07
N LYS A 562 6.88 -13.67 18.40
CA LYS A 562 8.02 -13.25 19.22
C LYS A 562 9.24 -13.99 18.66
N VAL A 563 9.86 -13.48 17.60
CA VAL A 563 11.26 -13.78 17.32
C VAL A 563 11.98 -13.00 18.40
N GLN A 564 12.03 -13.63 19.58
CA GLN A 564 12.77 -13.10 20.68
C GLN A 564 14.22 -13.18 20.21
N CYS A 565 14.77 -12.00 19.91
CA CYS A 565 16.18 -11.66 19.86
C CYS A 565 16.95 -12.23 21.04
N ILE A 566 17.10 -13.56 21.20
CA ILE A 566 17.94 -14.10 22.28
C ILE A 566 19.37 -13.97 21.78
N PRO A 567 20.21 -13.12 22.39
CA PRO A 567 21.63 -13.11 22.09
C PRO A 567 22.17 -14.50 22.45
N LEU A 568 22.70 -15.22 21.45
CA LEU A 568 23.54 -16.36 21.75
C LEU A 568 24.77 -15.83 22.52
N PRO A 569 25.14 -16.43 23.65
CA PRO A 569 26.40 -16.09 24.31
C PRO A 569 27.55 -16.28 23.31
N SER A 570 28.48 -15.33 23.31
CA SER A 570 29.62 -15.23 22.40
C SER A 570 30.65 -16.37 22.49
N SER A 571 30.32 -17.46 23.19
CA SER A 571 31.18 -18.59 23.49
C SER A 571 30.73 -19.92 22.84
N LEU A 572 30.05 -19.86 21.68
CA LEU A 572 29.67 -21.04 20.88
C LEU A 572 29.99 -20.87 19.39
#